data_AF-A0A956WX05-F1
#
_entry.id   AF-A0A956WX05-F1
#
_cell.length_a   1.000
_cell.length_b   1.000
_cell.length_c   1.000
_cell.angle_alpha   90.00
_cell.angle_beta   90.00
_cell.angle_gamma   90.00
#
_symmetry.space_group_name_H-M   'P 1'
#
loop_
_entity.id
_entity.type
_entity.pdbx_description
1 polymer ?
#
loop_
_entity_poly.entity_id
_entity_poly.type
_entity_poly.pdbx_seq_one_letter_code
_entity_poly.pdbx_strand_id
1 'polypeptide(L)'
;IKRFSDEKRSQQVATNPKLRSQRDETLRKLFLSMAEDIRVVIIKLADRLHNIRTLKHLNEHKRRRIARETLDIYAPLANRLGIWQIKWELEDNAFRWLEPVTYKEISNGLQQRRVERSEFINQVIEIVQSELQKAHITAIVEGRPKHIFSIYRKMQRKGVELEQIYDTEAVRILVDEISDCYAALGVVHGLWRPIPGEFDDYIANPKDNMYRSLHTAV
;
A
#
# COMPACT_ATOMS: atom_id res chain seq x y z
N ILE A 1 3.08 10.39 34.32
CA ILE A 1 2.57 9.12 34.89
C ILE A 1 1.84 8.26 33.85
N LYS A 2 0.94 8.81 33.01
CA LYS A 2 0.26 8.04 31.93
C LYS A 2 1.19 7.49 30.82
N ARG A 3 2.25 8.21 30.41
CA ARG A 3 3.20 7.74 29.37
C ARG A 3 4.01 6.49 29.77
N PHE A 4 4.32 6.30 31.05
CA PHE A 4 5.01 5.11 31.56
C PHE A 4 4.10 3.86 31.66
N SER A 5 2.77 4.04 31.61
CA SER A 5 1.79 2.95 31.63
C SER A 5 1.64 2.29 30.26
N ASP A 6 1.74 3.07 29.17
CA ASP A 6 1.55 2.58 27.81
C ASP A 6 2.77 1.80 27.27
N GLU A 7 3.99 2.14 27.70
CA GLU A 7 5.19 1.34 27.42
C GLU A 7 5.15 -0.02 28.13
N LYS A 8 4.71 -0.06 29.40
CA LYS A 8 4.52 -1.33 30.13
C LYS A 8 3.41 -2.20 29.53
N ARG A 9 2.36 -1.59 28.97
CA ARG A 9 1.28 -2.31 28.29
C ARG A 9 1.73 -2.87 26.92
N SER A 10 2.59 -2.14 26.22
CA SER A 10 3.21 -2.59 24.97
C SER A 10 4.23 -3.72 25.20
N GLN A 11 4.98 -3.67 26.31
CA GLN A 11 5.90 -4.73 26.73
C GLN A 11 5.19 -5.96 27.33
N GLN A 12 4.04 -5.80 28.00
CA GLN A 12 3.22 -6.92 28.49
C GLN A 12 2.53 -7.72 27.37
N VAL A 13 2.21 -7.07 26.24
CA VAL A 13 1.65 -7.78 25.06
C VAL A 13 2.73 -8.63 24.38
N ALA A 14 4.00 -8.22 24.42
CA ALA A 14 5.12 -8.99 23.88
C ALA A 14 5.50 -10.23 24.72
N THR A 15 5.05 -10.31 25.98
CA THR A 15 5.49 -11.32 26.97
C THR A 15 4.41 -12.32 27.39
N ASN A 16 3.23 -12.33 26.76
CA ASN A 16 2.18 -13.31 27.10
C ASN A 16 2.29 -14.58 26.23
N PRO A 17 2.81 -15.71 26.76
CA PRO A 17 3.13 -16.90 25.97
C PRO A 17 1.89 -17.56 25.33
N LYS A 18 0.69 -17.43 25.92
CA LYS A 18 -0.56 -17.97 25.36
C LYS A 18 -1.01 -17.26 24.09
N LEU A 19 -0.89 -15.92 24.03
CA LEU A 19 -1.27 -15.14 22.84
C LEU A 19 -0.27 -15.34 21.70
N ARG A 20 1.01 -15.53 22.03
CA ARG A 20 2.07 -15.87 21.08
C ARG A 20 1.85 -17.27 20.49
N SER A 21 1.59 -18.26 21.35
CA SER A 21 1.20 -19.62 20.94
C SER A 21 -0.03 -19.65 20.02
N GLN A 22 -1.08 -18.87 20.29
CA GLN A 22 -2.25 -18.81 19.41
C GLN A 22 -1.97 -18.15 18.06
N ARG A 23 -1.12 -17.11 18.03
CA ARG A 23 -0.65 -16.49 16.79
C ARG A 23 0.17 -17.46 15.97
N ASP A 24 1.11 -18.14 16.60
CA ASP A 24 2.00 -19.11 15.94
C ASP A 24 1.20 -20.30 15.39
N GLU A 25 0.18 -20.77 16.11
CA GLU A 25 -0.73 -21.83 15.66
C GLU A 25 -1.62 -21.37 14.49
N THR A 26 -2.11 -20.12 14.52
CA THR A 26 -2.91 -19.55 13.42
C THR A 26 -2.05 -19.39 12.17
N LEU A 27 -0.83 -18.88 12.32
CA LEU A 27 0.15 -18.77 11.24
C LEU A 27 0.52 -20.15 10.70
N ARG A 28 0.79 -21.14 11.57
CA ARG A 28 1.08 -22.52 11.18
C ARG A 28 -0.06 -23.15 10.38
N LYS A 29 -1.31 -22.99 10.83
CA LYS A 29 -2.49 -23.45 10.09
C LYS A 29 -2.62 -22.76 8.74
N LEU A 30 -2.43 -21.44 8.69
CA LEU A 30 -2.43 -20.70 7.42
C LEU A 30 -1.35 -21.21 6.47
N PHE A 31 -0.12 -21.48 6.94
CA PHE A 31 0.97 -22.00 6.11
C PHE A 31 0.72 -23.44 5.63
N LEU A 32 0.16 -24.31 6.46
CA LEU A 32 -0.28 -25.65 6.05
C LEU A 32 -1.37 -25.56 4.98
N SER A 33 -2.37 -24.68 5.15
CA SER A 33 -3.41 -24.45 4.14
C SER A 33 -2.87 -23.86 2.84
N MET A 34 -1.85 -23.00 2.89
CA MET A 34 -1.16 -22.50 1.69
C MET A 34 -0.42 -23.59 0.93
N ALA A 35 0.15 -24.57 1.64
CA ALA A 35 0.90 -25.67 1.04
C ALA A 35 0.00 -26.68 0.31
N GLU A 36 -1.27 -26.80 0.73
CA GLU A 36 -2.25 -27.67 0.10
C GLU A 36 -3.01 -26.98 -1.05
N ASP A 37 -3.51 -25.76 -0.84
CA ASP A 37 -4.28 -25.04 -1.86
C ASP A 37 -4.35 -23.52 -1.58
N ILE A 38 -3.73 -22.73 -2.46
CA ILE A 38 -3.73 -21.25 -2.38
C ILE A 38 -5.14 -20.64 -2.38
N ARG A 39 -6.15 -21.32 -2.97
CA ARG A 39 -7.53 -20.83 -3.03
C ARG A 39 -8.15 -20.65 -1.65
N VAL A 40 -7.78 -21.51 -0.70
CA VAL A 40 -8.25 -21.42 0.70
C VAL A 40 -7.82 -20.09 1.32
N VAL A 41 -6.58 -19.66 1.04
CA VAL A 41 -6.04 -18.41 1.56
C VAL A 41 -6.68 -17.20 0.91
N ILE A 42 -6.94 -17.27 -0.41
CA ILE A 42 -7.66 -16.21 -1.13
C ILE A 42 -9.07 -16.03 -0.55
N ILE A 43 -9.80 -17.12 -0.32
CA ILE A 43 -11.13 -17.09 0.32
C ILE A 43 -11.03 -16.48 1.71
N LYS A 44 -9.99 -16.84 2.49
CA LYS A 44 -9.82 -16.30 3.85
C LYS A 44 -9.47 -14.82 3.86
N LEU A 45 -8.68 -14.35 2.90
CA LEU A 45 -8.38 -12.93 2.72
C LEU A 45 -9.64 -12.15 2.33
N ALA A 46 -10.49 -12.70 1.45
CA ALA A 46 -11.76 -12.10 1.08
C ALA A 46 -12.73 -12.01 2.27
N ASP A 47 -12.87 -13.08 3.07
CA ASP A 47 -13.62 -13.10 4.33
C ASP A 47 -13.10 -12.02 5.30
N ARG A 48 -11.78 -11.96 5.51
CA ARG A 48 -11.18 -10.95 6.39
C ARG A 48 -11.43 -9.53 5.88
N LEU A 49 -11.36 -9.31 4.56
CA LEU A 49 -11.63 -8.01 3.95
C LEU A 49 -13.08 -7.60 4.14
N HIS A 50 -14.03 -8.52 3.95
CA HIS A 50 -15.44 -8.26 4.25
C HIS A 50 -15.63 -7.90 5.73
N ASN A 51 -15.05 -8.69 6.64
CA ASN A 51 -15.16 -8.47 8.08
C ASN A 51 -14.61 -7.11 8.51
N ILE A 52 -13.47 -6.67 7.95
CA ILE A 52 -12.87 -5.39 8.36
C ILE A 52 -13.68 -4.18 7.89
N ARG A 53 -14.35 -4.29 6.74
CA ARG A 53 -15.27 -3.27 6.20
C ARG A 53 -16.51 -3.09 7.09
N THR A 54 -16.95 -4.14 7.79
CA THR A 54 -18.21 -4.16 8.55
C THR A 54 -18.04 -4.11 10.08
N LEU A 55 -16.84 -3.82 10.59
CA LEU A 55 -16.52 -3.79 12.03
C LEU A 55 -17.35 -2.83 12.89
N LYS A 56 -18.07 -1.88 12.28
CA LYS A 56 -18.85 -0.83 12.96
C LYS A 56 -19.88 -1.34 13.97
N HIS A 57 -20.30 -2.60 13.90
CA HIS A 57 -21.29 -3.20 14.81
C HIS A 57 -20.68 -3.90 16.02
N LEU A 58 -19.36 -4.12 16.05
CA LEU A 58 -18.69 -4.80 17.17
C LEU A 58 -18.33 -3.82 18.28
N ASN A 59 -18.01 -4.31 19.47
CA ASN A 59 -17.46 -3.47 20.53
C ASN A 59 -16.00 -3.05 20.21
N GLU A 60 -15.54 -1.95 20.81
CA GLU A 60 -14.23 -1.35 20.49
C GLU A 60 -13.07 -2.34 20.64
N HIS A 61 -13.06 -3.12 21.72
CA HIS A 61 -12.03 -4.12 21.97
C HIS A 61 -11.93 -5.15 20.83
N LYS A 62 -13.06 -5.68 20.35
CA LYS A 62 -13.08 -6.61 19.20
C LYS A 62 -12.62 -5.91 17.92
N ARG A 63 -13.05 -4.66 17.66
CA ARG A 63 -12.61 -3.90 16.47
C ARG A 63 -11.09 -3.75 16.43
N ARG A 64 -10.49 -3.26 17.53
CA ARG A 64 -9.04 -3.05 17.62
C ARG A 64 -8.27 -4.37 17.51
N ARG A 65 -8.76 -5.44 18.13
CA ARG A 65 -8.15 -6.78 18.02
C ARG A 65 -8.13 -7.28 16.57
N ILE A 66 -9.28 -7.21 15.87
CA ILE A 66 -9.40 -7.67 14.48
C ILE A 66 -8.55 -6.79 13.55
N ALA A 67 -8.55 -5.47 13.75
CA ALA A 67 -7.73 -4.55 12.97
C ALA A 67 -6.23 -4.83 13.16
N ARG A 68 -5.77 -5.06 14.41
CA ARG A 68 -4.37 -5.40 14.68
C ARG A 68 -3.97 -6.74 14.06
N GLU A 69 -4.80 -7.76 14.21
CA GLU A 69 -4.59 -9.05 13.52
C GLU A 69 -4.52 -8.89 12.00
N THR A 70 -5.32 -7.98 11.44
CA THR A 70 -5.32 -7.70 10.00
C THR A 70 -4.00 -7.11 9.53
N LEU A 71 -3.45 -6.12 10.25
CA LEU A 71 -2.13 -5.55 9.93
C LEU A 71 -0.99 -6.54 10.15
N ASP A 72 -1.05 -7.33 11.22
CA ASP A 72 0.08 -8.17 11.62
C ASP A 72 0.15 -9.47 10.79
N ILE A 73 -0.98 -9.97 10.28
CA ILE A 73 -1.07 -11.29 9.62
C ILE A 73 -1.57 -11.15 8.18
N TYR A 74 -2.79 -10.64 7.99
CA TYR A 74 -3.49 -10.76 6.70
C TYR A 74 -2.96 -9.80 5.63
N ALA A 75 -2.60 -8.56 6.00
CA ALA A 75 -2.00 -7.61 5.06
C ALA A 75 -0.61 -8.09 4.57
N PRO A 76 0.33 -8.54 5.44
CA PRO A 76 1.58 -9.15 5.01
C PRO A 76 1.38 -10.39 4.15
N LEU A 77 0.38 -11.21 4.47
CA LEU A 77 0.03 -12.39 3.67
C LEU A 77 -0.44 -12.00 2.26
N ALA A 78 -1.36 -11.04 2.14
CA ALA A 78 -1.79 -10.50 0.85
C ALA A 78 -0.61 -9.90 0.06
N ASN A 79 0.32 -9.22 0.73
CA ASN A 79 1.53 -8.69 0.10
C ASN A 79 2.42 -9.81 -0.48
N ARG A 80 2.60 -10.90 0.26
CA ARG A 80 3.41 -12.05 -0.16
C ARG A 80 2.81 -12.77 -1.37
N LEU A 81 1.48 -12.85 -1.43
CA LEU A 81 0.75 -13.41 -2.58
C LEU A 81 0.67 -12.45 -3.78
N GLY A 82 1.24 -11.24 -3.69
CA GLY A 82 1.16 -10.25 -4.76
C GLY A 82 -0.22 -9.60 -4.93
N ILE A 83 -1.19 -9.87 -4.04
CA ILE A 83 -2.56 -9.36 -4.14
C ILE A 83 -2.62 -7.97 -3.52
N TRP A 84 -2.03 -7.01 -4.24
CA TRP A 84 -1.84 -5.65 -3.73
C TRP A 84 -3.16 -4.95 -3.42
N GLN A 85 -4.21 -5.20 -4.21
CA GLN A 85 -5.53 -4.60 -4.00
C GLN A 85 -6.12 -4.93 -2.63
N ILE A 86 -6.08 -6.21 -2.26
CA ILE A 86 -6.56 -6.65 -0.94
C ILE A 86 -5.65 -6.09 0.15
N LYS A 87 -4.33 -6.13 -0.05
CA LYS A 87 -3.36 -5.65 0.94
C LYS A 87 -3.66 -4.20 1.35
N TRP A 88 -3.69 -3.26 0.41
CA TRP A 88 -3.83 -1.85 0.78
C TRP A 88 -5.18 -1.57 1.43
N GLU A 89 -6.23 -2.28 1.01
CA GLU A 89 -7.56 -2.08 1.56
C GLU A 89 -7.66 -2.62 3.00
N LEU A 90 -7.04 -3.77 3.27
CA LEU A 90 -6.87 -4.30 4.62
C LEU A 90 -6.06 -3.33 5.49
N GLU A 91 -4.98 -2.76 4.95
CA GLU A 91 -4.12 -1.80 5.65
C GLU A 91 -4.88 -0.51 6.02
N ASP A 92 -5.55 0.13 5.07
CA ASP A 92 -6.27 1.38 5.29
C ASP A 92 -7.46 1.20 6.26
N ASN A 93 -8.23 0.11 6.11
CA ASN A 93 -9.33 -0.18 7.02
C ASN A 93 -8.83 -0.50 8.43
N ALA A 94 -7.75 -1.28 8.57
CA ALA A 94 -7.20 -1.57 9.88
C ALA A 94 -6.65 -0.30 10.54
N PHE A 95 -5.96 0.55 9.79
CA PHE A 95 -5.45 1.82 10.27
C PHE A 95 -6.57 2.73 10.78
N ARG A 96 -7.69 2.81 10.04
CA ARG A 96 -8.89 3.55 10.45
C ARG A 96 -9.40 3.18 11.84
N TRP A 97 -9.33 1.90 12.20
CA TRP A 97 -9.80 1.40 13.51
C TRP A 97 -8.75 1.49 14.60
N LEU A 98 -7.46 1.45 14.26
CA LEU A 98 -6.37 1.51 15.23
C LEU A 98 -6.03 2.95 15.61
N GLU A 99 -5.92 3.84 14.62
CA GLU A 99 -5.51 5.24 14.75
C GLU A 99 -6.53 6.18 14.06
N PRO A 100 -7.77 6.27 14.58
CA PRO A 100 -8.85 6.99 13.90
C PRO A 100 -8.62 8.50 13.77
N VAL A 101 -7.85 9.10 14.68
CA VAL A 101 -7.53 10.54 14.66
C VAL A 101 -6.58 10.84 13.51
N THR A 102 -5.42 10.17 13.47
CA THR A 102 -4.44 10.32 12.40
C THR A 102 -5.00 9.92 11.03
N TYR A 103 -5.82 8.87 10.97
CA TYR A 103 -6.52 8.51 9.73
C TYR A 103 -7.37 9.68 9.20
N LYS A 104 -8.12 10.35 10.08
CA LYS A 104 -8.97 11.50 9.69
C LYS A 104 -8.14 12.70 9.28
N GLU A 105 -7.05 13.00 9.99
CA GLU A 105 -6.12 14.09 9.63
C GLU A 105 -5.57 13.90 8.21
N ILE A 106 -5.02 12.72 7.92
CA ILE A 106 -4.48 12.40 6.59
C ILE A 106 -5.60 12.41 5.53
N SER A 107 -6.76 11.83 5.84
CA SER A 107 -7.91 11.82 4.93
C SER A 107 -8.39 13.24 4.61
N ASN A 108 -8.46 14.14 5.58
CA ASN A 108 -8.92 15.50 5.37
C ASN A 108 -7.91 16.31 4.56
N GLY A 109 -6.62 16.19 4.86
CA GLY A 109 -5.57 16.82 4.06
C GLY A 109 -5.60 16.37 2.58
N LEU A 110 -5.83 15.07 2.35
CA LEU A 110 -5.98 14.50 1.01
C LEU A 110 -7.23 15.02 0.27
N GLN A 111 -8.32 15.31 0.98
CA GLN A 111 -9.54 15.84 0.37
C GLN A 111 -9.40 17.33 0.03
N GLN A 112 -8.77 18.11 0.91
CA GLN A 112 -8.62 19.56 0.72
C GLN A 112 -7.88 19.90 -0.58
N ARG A 113 -6.89 19.09 -0.96
CA ARG A 113 -6.08 19.28 -2.17
C ARG A 113 -6.49 18.36 -3.33
N ARG A 114 -7.65 17.72 -3.25
CA ARG A 114 -8.08 16.73 -4.23
C ARG A 114 -8.20 17.32 -5.64
N VAL A 115 -8.72 18.55 -5.74
CA VAL A 115 -8.94 19.23 -7.03
C VAL A 115 -7.61 19.58 -7.69
N GLU A 116 -6.77 20.36 -7.01
CA GLU A 116 -5.44 20.76 -7.49
C GLU A 116 -4.60 19.55 -7.93
N ARG A 117 -4.60 18.48 -7.13
CA ARG A 117 -3.91 17.24 -7.47
C ARG A 117 -4.47 16.57 -8.72
N SER A 118 -5.80 16.51 -8.84
CA SER A 118 -6.44 15.85 -9.98
C SER A 118 -6.16 16.61 -11.27
N GLU A 119 -6.17 17.94 -11.23
CA GLU A 119 -5.82 18.80 -12.35
C GLU A 119 -4.36 18.60 -12.78
N PHE A 120 -3.42 18.65 -11.82
CA PHE A 120 -2.01 18.41 -12.11
C PHE A 120 -1.76 17.02 -12.71
N ILE A 121 -2.34 15.97 -12.10
CA ILE A 121 -2.21 14.60 -12.61
C ILE A 121 -2.80 14.49 -14.01
N ASN A 122 -3.96 15.08 -14.28
CA ASN A 122 -4.58 15.03 -15.61
C ASN A 122 -3.70 15.72 -16.67
N GLN A 123 -3.10 16.87 -16.34
CA GLN A 123 -2.15 17.52 -17.25
C GLN A 123 -0.94 16.64 -17.56
N VAL A 124 -0.35 16.01 -16.54
CA VAL A 124 0.78 15.08 -16.74
C VAL A 124 0.35 13.88 -17.59
N ILE A 125 -0.84 13.31 -17.33
CA ILE A 125 -1.39 12.20 -18.11
C ILE A 125 -1.54 12.60 -19.58
N GLU A 126 -2.13 13.77 -19.86
CA GLU A 126 -2.32 14.26 -21.23
C GLU A 126 -1.00 14.43 -21.99
N ILE A 127 0.02 15.00 -21.33
CA ILE A 127 1.36 15.17 -21.90
C ILE A 127 1.98 13.81 -22.21
N VAL A 128 2.01 12.90 -21.22
CA VAL A 128 2.61 11.56 -21.38
C VAL A 128 1.89 10.77 -22.46
N GLN A 129 0.55 10.78 -22.47
CA GLN A 129 -0.25 10.06 -23.46
C GLN A 129 0.03 10.56 -24.88
N SER A 130 0.13 11.88 -25.08
CA SER A 130 0.44 12.50 -26.38
C SER A 130 1.83 12.09 -26.88
N GLU A 131 2.85 12.12 -26.02
CA GLU A 131 4.21 11.75 -26.42
C GLU A 131 4.37 10.25 -26.68
N LEU A 132 3.71 9.40 -25.89
CA LEU A 132 3.68 7.96 -26.17
C LEU A 132 3.01 7.65 -27.52
N GLN A 133 1.93 8.37 -27.86
CA GLN A 133 1.27 8.22 -29.17
C GLN A 133 2.18 8.65 -30.33
N LYS A 134 2.93 9.76 -30.19
CA LYS A 134 3.92 10.19 -31.19
C LYS A 134 5.05 9.18 -31.38
N ALA A 135 5.41 8.47 -30.30
CA ALA A 135 6.38 7.37 -30.33
C ALA A 135 5.78 6.04 -30.82
N HIS A 136 4.51 6.01 -31.21
CA HIS A 136 3.77 4.80 -31.61
C HIS A 136 3.70 3.70 -30.53
N ILE A 137 3.70 4.10 -29.25
CA ILE A 137 3.58 3.19 -28.11
C ILE A 137 2.12 3.17 -27.65
N THR A 138 1.49 1.99 -27.67
CA THR A 138 0.14 1.80 -27.14
C THR A 138 0.21 1.61 -25.63
N ALA A 139 -0.35 2.55 -24.87
CA ALA A 139 -0.30 2.53 -23.42
C ALA A 139 -1.56 3.12 -22.78
N ILE A 140 -1.88 2.63 -21.58
CA ILE A 140 -2.88 3.23 -20.69
C ILE A 140 -2.14 4.00 -19.60
N VAL A 141 -2.36 5.31 -19.53
CA VAL A 141 -1.76 6.19 -18.52
C VAL A 141 -2.81 6.56 -17.48
N GLU A 142 -2.55 6.24 -16.21
CA GLU A 142 -3.49 6.48 -15.10
C GLU A 142 -2.80 7.12 -13.89
N GLY A 143 -3.52 8.01 -13.20
CA GLY A 143 -3.09 8.54 -11.90
C GLY A 143 -3.19 7.48 -10.82
N ARG A 144 -2.12 7.27 -10.04
CA ARG A 144 -2.08 6.28 -8.95
C ARG A 144 -2.19 7.00 -7.60
N PRO A 145 -3.39 7.05 -6.98
CA PRO A 145 -3.51 7.63 -5.64
C PRO A 145 -2.72 6.80 -4.64
N LYS A 146 -2.04 7.47 -3.71
CA LYS A 146 -1.40 6.81 -2.57
C LYS A 146 -2.45 6.47 -1.50
N HIS A 147 -2.32 5.28 -0.93
CA HIS A 147 -3.14 4.81 0.18
C HIS A 147 -2.75 5.46 1.50
N ILE A 148 -3.73 5.65 2.39
CA ILE A 148 -3.58 6.42 3.63
C ILE A 148 -2.52 5.79 4.53
N PHE A 149 -2.55 4.48 4.71
CA PHE A 149 -1.59 3.77 5.54
C PHE A 149 -0.17 3.82 4.96
N SER A 150 -0.04 3.85 3.63
CA SER A 150 1.27 4.00 2.97
C SER A 150 1.85 5.41 3.14
N ILE A 151 0.99 6.44 3.09
CA ILE A 151 1.35 7.82 3.43
C ILE A 151 1.83 7.89 4.87
N TYR A 152 1.03 7.37 5.81
CA TYR A 152 1.39 7.30 7.22
C TYR A 152 2.75 6.61 7.46
N ARG A 153 2.98 5.44 6.86
CA ARG A 153 4.29 4.75 6.96
C ARG A 153 5.43 5.59 6.39
N LYS A 154 5.19 6.33 5.29
CA LYS A 154 6.20 7.21 4.70
C LYS A 154 6.49 8.42 5.61
N MET A 155 5.47 9.01 6.25
CA MET A 155 5.62 10.07 7.27
C MET A 155 6.52 9.58 8.39
N GLN A 156 6.18 8.43 8.99
CA GLN A 156 6.92 7.87 10.12
C GLN A 156 8.36 7.52 9.76
N ARG A 157 8.60 6.94 8.57
CA ARG A 157 9.94 6.53 8.14
C ARG A 157 10.86 7.72 7.82
N LYS A 158 10.33 8.77 7.20
CA LYS A 158 11.13 9.95 6.80
C LYS A 158 11.11 11.07 7.84
N GLY A 159 10.24 10.99 8.87
CA GLY A 159 10.05 12.05 9.85
C GLY A 159 9.50 13.33 9.22
N VAL A 160 8.68 13.20 8.18
CA VAL A 160 8.16 14.32 7.38
C VAL A 160 6.67 14.51 7.60
N GLU A 161 6.24 15.76 7.53
CA GLU A 161 4.83 16.12 7.59
C GLU A 161 4.09 15.74 6.32
N LEU A 162 2.77 15.75 6.41
CA LEU A 162 1.86 15.32 5.36
C LEU A 162 2.03 16.16 4.07
N GLU A 163 2.28 17.47 4.23
CA GLU A 163 2.54 18.42 3.14
C GLU A 163 3.74 18.04 2.28
N GLN A 164 4.82 17.56 2.90
CA GLN A 164 6.05 17.17 2.22
C GLN A 164 5.94 15.83 1.47
N ILE A 165 4.91 15.03 1.79
CA ILE A 165 4.64 13.78 1.06
C ILE A 165 3.86 14.05 -0.22
N TYR A 166 3.10 15.14 -0.26
CA TYR A 166 2.25 15.49 -1.41
C TYR A 166 3.04 15.87 -2.65
N ASP A 167 4.30 16.28 -2.54
CA ASP A 167 5.21 16.50 -3.68
C ASP A 167 5.61 15.20 -4.42
N THR A 168 4.95 14.07 -4.13
CA THR A 168 5.25 12.79 -4.78
C THR A 168 3.99 12.16 -5.37
N GLU A 169 3.31 12.89 -6.23
CA GLU A 169 2.27 12.30 -7.07
C GLU A 169 2.86 11.24 -8.02
N ALA A 170 2.05 10.26 -8.41
CA ALA A 170 2.53 9.13 -9.21
C ALA A 170 1.57 8.85 -10.37
N VAL A 171 2.15 8.69 -11.56
CA VAL A 171 1.47 8.23 -12.76
C VAL A 171 1.91 6.81 -13.05
N ARG A 172 0.98 5.96 -13.49
CA ARG A 172 1.26 4.60 -13.96
C ARG A 172 1.03 4.54 -15.46
N ILE A 173 1.97 3.91 -16.15
CA ILE A 173 1.87 3.58 -17.56
C ILE A 173 1.76 2.05 -17.65
N LEU A 174 0.68 1.56 -18.27
CA LEU A 174 0.46 0.15 -18.55
C LEU A 174 0.67 -0.09 -20.04
N VAL A 175 1.47 -1.09 -20.36
CA VAL A 175 1.80 -1.51 -21.73
C VAL A 175 1.74 -3.04 -21.81
N ASP A 176 1.66 -3.58 -23.02
CA ASP A 176 1.50 -5.02 -23.23
C ASP A 176 2.84 -5.77 -23.17
N GLU A 177 3.93 -5.15 -23.64
CA GLU A 177 5.24 -5.80 -23.76
C GLU A 177 6.33 -5.17 -22.88
N ILE A 178 7.33 -5.98 -22.53
CA ILE A 178 8.48 -5.51 -21.73
C ILE A 178 9.31 -4.47 -22.49
N SER A 179 9.47 -4.62 -23.80
CA SER A 179 10.16 -3.63 -24.65
C SER A 179 9.51 -2.25 -24.52
N ASP A 180 8.18 -2.21 -24.47
CA ASP A 180 7.41 -0.97 -24.40
C ASP A 180 7.54 -0.29 -23.04
N CYS A 181 7.84 -1.05 -21.97
CA CYS A 181 8.15 -0.46 -20.67
C CYS A 181 9.41 0.40 -20.74
N TYR A 182 10.47 -0.10 -21.37
CA TYR A 182 11.73 0.64 -21.54
C TYR A 182 11.61 1.77 -22.56
N ALA A 183 10.81 1.58 -23.63
CA ALA A 183 10.52 2.65 -24.58
C ALA A 183 9.74 3.80 -23.91
N ALA A 184 8.72 3.49 -23.13
CA ALA A 184 7.96 4.48 -22.36
C ALA A 184 8.83 5.20 -21.33
N LEU A 185 9.75 4.48 -20.66
CA LEU A 185 10.74 5.11 -19.77
C LEU A 185 11.59 6.15 -20.51
N GLY A 186 12.07 5.81 -21.71
CA GLY A 186 12.84 6.73 -22.55
C GLY A 186 12.05 7.99 -22.94
N VAL A 187 10.78 7.84 -23.29
CA VAL A 187 9.88 8.99 -23.56
C VAL A 187 9.74 9.88 -22.33
N VAL A 188 9.50 9.29 -21.15
CA VAL A 188 9.35 10.05 -19.89
C VAL A 188 10.64 10.79 -19.52
N HIS A 189 11.81 10.16 -19.66
CA HIS A 189 13.11 10.81 -19.41
C HIS A 189 13.47 11.88 -20.46
N GLY A 190 12.87 11.81 -21.65
CA GLY A 190 12.96 12.87 -22.66
C GLY A 190 12.12 14.11 -22.31
N LEU A 191 10.99 13.91 -21.62
CA LEU A 191 10.11 14.99 -21.17
C LEU A 191 10.65 15.71 -19.93
N TRP A 192 11.14 14.95 -18.96
CA TRP A 192 11.60 15.46 -17.67
C TRP A 192 12.92 14.82 -17.24
N ARG A 193 13.78 15.61 -16.61
CA ARG A 193 15.11 15.16 -16.20
C ARG A 193 15.00 14.20 -15.02
N PRO A 194 15.47 12.95 -15.12
CA PRO A 194 15.39 12.01 -14.00
C PRO A 194 16.22 12.45 -12.81
N ILE A 195 15.68 12.19 -11.62
CA ILE A 195 16.35 12.44 -10.34
C ILE A 195 17.38 11.32 -10.10
N PRO A 196 18.68 11.64 -9.94
CA PRO A 196 19.71 10.63 -9.73
C PRO A 196 19.43 9.75 -8.51
N GLY A 197 19.54 8.42 -8.68
CA GLY A 197 19.34 7.46 -7.59
C GLY A 197 17.88 7.10 -7.28
N GLU A 198 16.91 7.69 -8.00
CA GLU A 198 15.47 7.41 -7.83
C GLU A 198 14.90 6.61 -9.02
N PHE A 199 15.73 5.72 -9.61
CA PHE A 199 15.31 4.76 -10.63
C PHE A 199 15.51 3.33 -10.10
N ASP A 200 14.43 2.54 -10.12
CA ASP A 200 14.44 1.13 -9.76
C ASP A 200 13.90 0.28 -10.92
N ASP A 201 14.68 -0.70 -11.37
CA ASP A 201 14.25 -1.70 -12.36
C ASP A 201 13.83 -3.01 -11.68
N TYR A 202 12.52 -3.12 -11.37
CA TYR A 202 11.94 -4.36 -10.85
C TYR A 202 11.51 -5.34 -11.95
N ILE A 203 11.71 -5.03 -13.24
CA ILE A 203 11.53 -6.01 -14.32
C ILE A 203 12.75 -6.93 -14.34
N ALA A 204 13.95 -6.35 -14.33
CA ALA A 204 15.21 -7.08 -14.26
C ALA A 204 15.44 -7.71 -12.88
N ASN A 205 15.03 -7.03 -11.80
CA ASN A 205 15.16 -7.51 -10.43
C ASN A 205 13.79 -7.57 -9.72
N PRO A 206 12.95 -8.59 -10.00
CA PRO A 206 11.65 -8.73 -9.37
C PRO A 206 11.74 -8.79 -7.85
N LYS A 207 10.73 -8.25 -7.16
CA LYS A 207 10.62 -8.40 -5.70
C LYS A 207 10.23 -9.85 -5.34
N ASP A 208 10.46 -10.23 -4.08
CA ASP A 208 10.12 -11.56 -3.55
C ASP A 208 8.65 -11.98 -3.78
N ASN A 209 7.74 -11.01 -3.90
CA ASN A 209 6.33 -11.24 -4.20
C ASN A 209 5.99 -11.24 -5.69
N MET A 210 6.98 -11.48 -6.55
CA MET A 210 6.88 -11.50 -8.01
C MET A 210 6.45 -10.16 -8.64
N TYR A 211 6.50 -9.05 -7.89
CA TYR A 211 6.19 -7.72 -8.40
C TYR A 211 7.24 -7.26 -9.42
N ARG A 212 6.77 -6.79 -10.58
CA ARG A 212 7.58 -6.26 -11.68
C ARG A 212 7.02 -4.91 -12.15
N SER A 213 7.91 -3.93 -12.34
CA SER A 213 7.61 -2.57 -12.82
C SER A 213 8.92 -1.81 -12.96
N LEU A 214 8.95 -0.76 -13.79
CA LEU A 214 9.97 0.28 -13.74
C LEU A 214 9.46 1.42 -12.86
N HIS A 215 10.26 1.89 -11.90
CA HIS A 215 9.95 3.08 -11.09
C HIS A 215 10.99 4.15 -11.39
N THR A 216 10.54 5.38 -11.62
CA THR A 216 11.42 6.53 -11.82
C THR A 216 10.81 7.76 -11.16
N ALA A 217 11.64 8.61 -10.57
CA ALA A 217 11.29 9.99 -10.23
C ALA A 217 11.95 10.94 -11.25
N VAL A 218 11.19 11.92 -11.73
CA VAL A 218 11.57 12.94 -12.71
C VAL A 218 11.11 14.32 -12.28
#